data_AF-A0A1G1F639-F1
#
_entry.id   AF-A0A1G1F639-F1
#
_cell.length_a   1.000
_cell.length_b   1.000
_cell.length_c   1.000
_cell.angle_alpha   90.00
_cell.angle_beta   90.00
_cell.angle_gamma   90.00
#
_symmetry.space_group_name_H-M   'P 1'
#
loop_
_entity.id
_entity.type
_entity.pdbx_description
1 polymer ?
#
loop_
_entity_poly.entity_id
_entity_poly.type
_entity_poly.pdbx_seq_one_letter_code
_entity_poly.pdbx_strand_id
1 'polypeptide(L)'
;MSMTPQEAEYEEFMDRLYEEHKVQAIEEFTAELLQSYYRNNRLLAKPAYDALMEARHLMKVSATAAFVFSAIATEVALKETLLKPIVHGLVHAESVATLVTDLVMGHQSMDRYKDLLLQILLEHGGVDLLSYKRTGSGRNIWEEIKTIRTKRNHIVHAAQVASKEETALALDVASNVIETLFPSVIAKMGFHLHDGYKICADWKCQYDGTPFENIIKDT
;
A
#
# COMPACT_ATOMS: atom_id res chain seq x y z
N MET A 1 7.02 -37.00 -39.69
CA MET A 1 5.60 -36.73 -39.98
C MET A 1 5.55 -35.34 -40.60
N SER A 2 5.00 -35.19 -41.80
CA SER A 2 4.84 -33.87 -42.43
C SER A 2 3.53 -33.26 -41.95
N MET A 3 3.61 -32.07 -41.36
CA MET A 3 2.45 -31.30 -40.94
C MET A 3 1.57 -30.99 -42.16
N THR A 4 0.27 -31.21 -42.04
CA THR A 4 -0.70 -30.84 -43.08
C THR A 4 -0.90 -29.32 -43.08
N PRO A 5 -1.30 -28.69 -44.21
CA PRO A 5 -1.56 -27.26 -44.27
C PRO A 5 -2.59 -26.76 -43.24
N GLN A 6 -3.58 -27.59 -42.91
CA GLN A 6 -4.60 -27.29 -41.90
C GLN A 6 -4.04 -27.32 -40.47
N GLU A 7 -3.12 -28.25 -40.19
CA GLU A 7 -2.41 -28.29 -38.91
C GLU A 7 -1.47 -27.08 -38.76
N ALA A 8 -0.84 -26.63 -39.85
CA ALA A 8 -0.01 -25.41 -39.87
C ALA A 8 -0.83 -24.15 -39.56
N GLU A 9 -1.98 -23.99 -40.22
CA GLU A 9 -2.88 -22.86 -39.99
C GLU A 9 -3.47 -22.87 -38.57
N TYR A 10 -3.76 -24.05 -38.02
CA TYR A 10 -4.21 -24.20 -36.65
C TYR A 10 -3.11 -23.85 -35.64
N GLU A 11 -1.89 -24.31 -35.84
CA GLU A 11 -0.74 -23.99 -34.97
C GLU A 11 -0.44 -22.48 -34.98
N GLU A 12 -0.41 -21.84 -36.15
CA GLU A 12 -0.24 -20.38 -36.26
C GLU A 12 -1.40 -19.56 -35.65
N PHE A 13 -2.62 -20.10 -35.68
CA PHE A 13 -3.77 -19.48 -35.00
C PHE A 13 -3.66 -19.61 -33.48
N MET A 14 -3.29 -20.80 -33.00
CA MET A 14 -3.11 -21.07 -31.56
C MET A 14 -1.95 -20.27 -30.97
N ASP A 15 -0.83 -20.11 -31.70
CA ASP A 15 0.30 -19.28 -31.27
C ASP A 15 -0.09 -17.80 -31.16
N ARG A 16 -0.86 -17.29 -32.12
CA ARG A 16 -1.40 -15.92 -32.07
C ARG A 16 -2.34 -15.73 -30.89
N LEU A 17 -3.25 -16.67 -30.67
CA LEU A 17 -4.20 -16.65 -29.56
C LEU A 17 -3.46 -16.73 -28.20
N TYR A 18 -2.41 -17.56 -28.12
CA TYR A 18 -1.58 -17.66 -26.92
C TYR A 18 -0.83 -16.36 -26.64
N GLU A 19 -0.14 -15.77 -27.63
CA GLU A 19 0.57 -14.50 -27.42
C GLU A 19 -0.38 -13.34 -27.12
N GLU A 20 -1.60 -13.33 -27.68
CA GLU A 20 -2.63 -12.31 -27.38
C GLU A 20 -3.13 -12.40 -25.93
N HIS A 21 -3.39 -13.61 -25.42
CA HIS A 21 -3.97 -13.79 -24.08
C HIS A 21 -2.95 -14.00 -22.96
N LYS A 22 -1.69 -14.31 -23.28
CA LYS A 22 -0.63 -14.52 -22.28
C LYS A 22 -0.38 -13.29 -21.42
N VAL A 23 -0.34 -12.11 -22.03
CA VAL A 23 -0.14 -10.84 -21.29
C VAL A 23 -1.31 -10.62 -20.32
N GLN A 24 -2.54 -10.75 -20.81
CA GLN A 24 -3.74 -10.62 -20.00
C GLN A 24 -3.77 -11.63 -18.84
N ALA A 25 -3.44 -12.90 -19.11
CA ALA A 25 -3.40 -13.94 -18.08
C ALA A 25 -2.36 -13.65 -16.99
N ILE A 26 -1.20 -13.10 -17.35
CA ILE A 26 -0.17 -12.67 -16.37
C ILE A 26 -0.67 -11.50 -15.52
N GLU A 27 -1.33 -10.51 -16.13
CA GLU A 27 -1.87 -9.35 -15.43
C GLU A 27 -2.99 -9.75 -14.45
N GLU A 28 -3.94 -10.58 -14.89
CA GLU A 28 -5.02 -11.09 -14.06
C GLU A 28 -4.48 -11.92 -12.89
N PHE A 29 -3.53 -12.82 -13.15
CA PHE A 29 -2.88 -13.61 -12.11
C PHE A 29 -2.14 -12.73 -11.09
N THR A 30 -1.41 -11.71 -11.55
CA THR A 30 -0.70 -10.78 -10.66
C THR A 30 -1.67 -9.98 -9.81
N ALA A 31 -2.79 -9.52 -10.40
CA ALA A 31 -3.84 -8.81 -9.66
C ALA A 31 -4.48 -9.71 -8.58
N GLU A 32 -4.74 -10.97 -8.88
CA GLU A 32 -5.27 -11.94 -7.91
C GLU A 32 -4.32 -12.18 -6.73
N LEU A 33 -3.01 -12.33 -6.99
CA LEU A 33 -2.02 -12.50 -5.94
C LEU A 33 -1.91 -11.28 -5.03
N LEU A 34 -1.90 -10.08 -5.60
CA LEU A 34 -1.89 -8.82 -4.84
C LEU A 34 -3.15 -8.68 -3.98
N GLN A 35 -4.33 -8.98 -4.55
CA GLN A 35 -5.60 -8.93 -3.84
C GLN A 35 -5.71 -9.96 -2.72
N SER A 36 -5.17 -11.17 -2.93
CA SER A 36 -5.20 -12.27 -1.95
C SER A 36 -4.64 -11.84 -0.59
N TYR A 37 -3.52 -11.13 -0.58
CA TYR A 37 -2.92 -10.65 0.66
C TYR A 37 -3.86 -9.75 1.46
N TYR A 38 -4.49 -8.77 0.81
CA TYR A 38 -5.40 -7.83 1.48
C TYR A 38 -6.71 -8.49 1.92
N ARG A 39 -7.23 -9.45 1.15
CA ARG A 39 -8.41 -10.26 1.54
C ARG A 39 -8.15 -11.05 2.83
N ASN A 40 -6.96 -11.63 2.95
CA ASN A 40 -6.58 -12.42 4.11
C ASN A 40 -6.17 -11.56 5.32
N ASN A 41 -5.85 -10.28 5.11
CA ASN A 41 -5.37 -9.37 6.14
C ASN A 41 -6.25 -8.11 6.26
N ARG A 42 -7.54 -8.29 6.49
CA ARG A 42 -8.54 -7.19 6.49
C ARG A 42 -8.29 -6.08 7.51
N LEU A 43 -7.53 -6.36 8.58
CA LEU A 43 -7.21 -5.42 9.65
C LEU A 43 -5.76 -4.92 9.59
N LEU A 44 -5.09 -5.14 8.47
CA LEU A 44 -3.69 -4.78 8.24
C LEU A 44 -3.36 -3.33 8.61
N ALA A 45 -4.24 -2.38 8.27
CA ALA A 45 -4.02 -0.96 8.53
C ALA A 45 -4.35 -0.54 9.97
N LYS A 46 -4.98 -1.41 10.76
CA LYS A 46 -5.44 -1.07 12.11
C LYS A 46 -4.31 -0.56 13.02
N PRO A 47 -3.13 -1.20 13.10
CA PRO A 47 -2.06 -0.73 13.97
C PRO A 47 -1.55 0.67 13.60
N ALA A 48 -1.45 0.97 12.31
CA ALA A 48 -1.06 2.29 11.84
C ALA A 48 -2.15 3.35 12.12
N TYR A 49 -3.41 2.98 11.91
CA TYR A 49 -4.56 3.82 12.19
C TYR A 49 -4.69 4.15 13.69
N ASP A 50 -4.57 3.14 14.56
CA ASP A 50 -4.61 3.33 16.01
C ASP A 50 -3.47 4.25 16.47
N ALA A 51 -2.26 4.08 15.92
CA ALA A 51 -1.13 4.97 16.21
C ALA A 51 -1.38 6.41 15.75
N LEU A 52 -2.04 6.62 14.62
CA LEU A 52 -2.44 7.94 14.15
C LEU A 52 -3.47 8.58 15.12
N MET A 53 -4.48 7.82 15.53
CA MET A 53 -5.49 8.30 16.48
C MET A 53 -4.87 8.68 17.83
N GLU A 54 -3.93 7.87 18.31
CA GLU A 54 -3.17 8.16 19.52
C GLU A 54 -2.32 9.43 19.37
N ALA A 55 -1.64 9.60 18.22
CA ALA A 55 -0.89 10.81 17.92
C ALA A 55 -1.77 12.07 17.96
N ARG A 56 -2.98 12.01 17.39
CA ARG A 56 -3.96 13.11 17.44
C ARG A 56 -4.36 13.45 18.88
N HIS A 57 -4.55 12.43 19.73
CA HIS A 57 -4.88 12.64 21.13
C HIS A 57 -3.72 13.32 21.90
N LEU A 58 -2.50 12.81 21.71
CA LEU A 58 -1.30 13.27 22.39
C LEU A 58 -0.86 14.68 21.99
N MET A 59 -1.31 15.20 20.84
CA MET A 59 -0.95 16.54 20.37
C MET A 59 -1.29 17.64 21.39
N LYS A 60 -2.31 17.41 22.22
CA LYS A 60 -2.73 18.33 23.30
C LYS A 60 -1.88 18.23 24.58
N VAL A 61 -1.12 17.15 24.72
CA VAL A 61 -0.42 16.79 25.96
C VAL A 61 1.09 16.89 25.80
N SER A 62 1.64 16.32 24.73
CA SER A 62 3.08 16.29 24.47
C SER A 62 3.36 16.22 22.97
N ALA A 63 3.99 17.27 22.43
CA ALA A 63 4.43 17.32 21.04
C ALA A 63 5.38 16.17 20.71
N THR A 64 6.34 15.86 21.60
CA THR A 64 7.29 14.77 21.36
C THR A 64 6.62 13.40 21.33
N ALA A 65 5.67 13.13 22.22
CA ALA A 65 4.93 11.87 22.19
C ALA A 65 4.07 11.75 20.92
N ALA A 66 3.32 12.81 20.58
CA ALA A 66 2.54 12.86 19.35
C ALA A 66 3.40 12.68 18.10
N PHE A 67 4.61 13.25 18.08
CA PHE A 67 5.57 13.07 16.99
C PHE A 67 5.96 11.59 16.84
N VAL A 68 6.32 10.93 17.94
CA VAL A 68 6.72 9.51 17.92
C VAL A 68 5.58 8.63 17.40
N PHE A 69 4.35 8.83 17.88
CA PHE A 69 3.19 8.07 17.39
C PHE A 69 2.86 8.38 15.93
N SER A 70 3.02 9.63 15.49
CA SER A 70 2.86 10.00 14.06
C SER A 70 3.92 9.31 13.18
N ALA A 71 5.16 9.25 13.65
CA ALA A 71 6.24 8.54 12.96
C ALA A 71 5.96 7.03 12.88
N ILE A 72 5.50 6.42 13.97
CA ILE A 72 5.08 5.00 14.00
C ILE A 72 3.96 4.76 12.99
N ALA A 73 2.90 5.58 13.01
CA ALA A 73 1.79 5.47 12.09
C ALA A 73 2.26 5.53 10.63
N THR A 74 3.11 6.50 10.29
CA THR A 74 3.70 6.67 8.96
C THR A 74 4.53 5.45 8.54
N GLU A 75 5.44 4.99 9.39
CA GLU A 75 6.35 3.89 9.07
C GLU A 75 5.62 2.55 8.95
N VAL A 76 4.70 2.26 9.85
CA VAL A 76 3.88 1.04 9.82
C VAL A 76 2.95 1.06 8.63
N ALA A 77 2.29 2.20 8.32
CA ALA A 77 1.46 2.33 7.14
C ALA A 77 2.27 2.08 5.86
N LEU A 78 3.38 2.78 5.68
CA LEU A 78 4.22 2.60 4.50
C LEU A 78 4.71 1.14 4.37
N LYS A 79 5.24 0.57 5.45
CA LYS A 79 5.86 -0.75 5.41
C LYS A 79 4.83 -1.86 5.31
N GLU A 80 3.95 -1.96 6.29
CA GLU A 80 3.06 -3.11 6.44
C GLU A 80 1.83 -2.98 5.53
N THR A 81 1.33 -1.76 5.28
CA THR A 81 0.07 -1.57 4.54
C THR A 81 0.26 -1.31 3.04
N LEU A 82 1.39 -0.73 2.63
CA LEU A 82 1.65 -0.42 1.21
C LEU A 82 2.67 -1.36 0.58
N LEU A 83 3.88 -1.47 1.15
CA LEU A 83 4.99 -2.14 0.47
C LEU A 83 4.96 -3.66 0.65
N LYS A 84 4.80 -4.13 1.88
CA LYS A 84 4.80 -5.56 2.22
C LYS A 84 3.77 -6.36 1.42
N PRO A 85 2.49 -5.93 1.30
CA PRO A 85 1.50 -6.68 0.53
C PRO A 85 1.86 -6.79 -0.94
N ILE A 86 2.43 -5.72 -1.52
CA ILE A 86 2.79 -5.71 -2.94
C ILE A 86 3.97 -6.64 -3.20
N VAL A 87 5.02 -6.57 -2.37
CA VAL A 87 6.17 -7.48 -2.48
C VAL A 87 5.72 -8.93 -2.32
N HIS A 88 4.84 -9.21 -1.36
CA HIS A 88 4.30 -10.55 -1.16
C HIS A 88 3.50 -11.04 -2.36
N GLY A 89 2.63 -10.19 -2.93
CA GLY A 89 1.81 -10.56 -4.09
C GLY A 89 2.62 -10.75 -5.39
N LEU A 90 3.84 -10.22 -5.47
CA LEU A 90 4.74 -10.46 -6.60
C LEU A 90 5.54 -11.77 -6.51
N VAL A 91 5.46 -12.48 -5.38
CA VAL A 91 6.12 -13.77 -5.22
C VAL A 91 5.11 -14.89 -5.42
N HIS A 92 5.27 -15.62 -6.54
CA HIS A 92 4.33 -16.64 -6.98
C HIS A 92 4.26 -17.85 -6.04
N ALA A 93 5.36 -18.17 -5.35
CA ALA A 93 5.43 -19.28 -4.41
C ALA A 93 5.19 -18.78 -2.98
N GLU A 94 4.02 -19.08 -2.41
CA GLU A 94 3.63 -18.67 -1.05
C GLU A 94 4.68 -19.06 0.01
N SER A 95 5.29 -20.24 -0.13
CA SER A 95 6.34 -20.73 0.77
C SER A 95 7.61 -19.88 0.80
N VAL A 96 7.86 -19.10 -0.26
CA VAL A 96 9.02 -18.21 -0.40
C VAL A 96 8.62 -16.74 -0.26
N ALA A 97 7.34 -16.41 -0.46
CA ALA A 97 6.82 -15.05 -0.40
C ALA A 97 7.11 -14.37 0.93
N THR A 98 6.89 -15.07 2.05
CA THR A 98 7.19 -14.54 3.39
C THR A 98 8.70 -14.28 3.56
N LEU A 99 9.56 -15.22 3.13
CA LEU A 99 11.02 -15.08 3.25
C LEU A 99 11.57 -13.89 2.45
N VAL A 100 11.14 -13.75 1.19
CA VAL A 100 11.54 -12.62 0.33
C VAL A 100 11.04 -11.31 0.90
N THR A 101 9.78 -11.30 1.33
CA THR A 101 9.17 -10.11 1.91
C THR A 101 9.93 -9.66 3.17
N ASP A 102 10.21 -10.57 4.10
CA ASP A 102 10.94 -10.24 5.33
C ASP A 102 12.37 -9.76 5.05
N LEU A 103 13.04 -10.35 4.05
CA LEU A 103 14.38 -9.93 3.61
C LEU A 103 14.37 -8.49 3.07
N VAL A 104 13.38 -8.14 2.24
CA VAL A 104 13.27 -6.82 1.62
C VAL A 104 12.74 -5.78 2.61
N MET A 105 11.97 -6.19 3.62
CA MET A 105 11.35 -5.33 4.65
C MET A 105 12.19 -5.14 5.92
N GLY A 106 13.40 -5.69 6.00
CA GLY A 106 14.35 -5.48 7.10
C GLY A 106 14.68 -4.00 7.40
N HIS A 107 15.16 -3.73 8.63
CA HIS A 107 15.39 -2.35 9.12
C HIS A 107 16.40 -1.54 8.28
N GLN A 108 17.39 -2.18 7.66
CA GLN A 108 18.40 -1.52 6.81
C GLN A 108 18.12 -1.66 5.30
N SER A 109 17.12 -2.47 4.92
CA SER A 109 16.87 -2.84 3.53
C SER A 109 15.94 -1.84 2.83
N MET A 110 15.10 -1.12 3.58
CA MET A 110 14.19 -0.10 3.04
C MET A 110 14.91 1.00 2.25
N ASP A 111 16.07 1.47 2.72
CA ASP A 111 16.86 2.47 1.98
C ASP A 111 17.66 1.81 0.84
N ARG A 112 18.05 0.54 0.98
CA ARG A 112 18.80 -0.23 -0.03
C ARG A 112 17.94 -0.59 -1.25
N TYR A 113 16.69 -1.00 -1.02
CA TYR A 113 15.75 -1.42 -2.06
C TYR A 113 14.70 -0.35 -2.35
N LYS A 114 14.90 0.88 -1.88
CA LYS A 114 13.97 2.00 -2.04
C LYS A 114 13.46 2.11 -3.46
N ASP A 115 14.36 2.26 -4.44
CA ASP A 115 13.95 2.57 -5.81
C ASP A 115 13.12 1.43 -6.41
N LEU A 116 13.50 0.19 -6.13
CA LEU A 116 12.73 -1.00 -6.51
C LEU A 116 11.34 -1.01 -5.85
N LEU A 117 11.27 -0.82 -4.53
CA LEU A 117 10.02 -0.84 -3.77
C LEU A 117 9.04 0.25 -4.19
N LEU A 118 9.56 1.46 -4.46
CA LEU A 118 8.74 2.58 -4.90
C LEU A 118 8.29 2.42 -6.35
N GLN A 119 9.13 1.85 -7.22
CA GLN A 119 8.74 1.52 -8.59
C GLN A 119 7.63 0.46 -8.60
N ILE A 120 7.77 -0.58 -7.78
CA ILE A 120 6.75 -1.62 -7.59
C ILE A 120 5.43 -1.03 -7.09
N LEU A 121 5.49 -0.10 -6.12
CA LEU A 121 4.30 0.61 -5.62
C LEU A 121 3.65 1.49 -6.70
N LEU A 122 4.43 2.13 -7.57
CA LEU A 122 3.92 2.90 -8.69
C LEU A 122 3.19 1.99 -9.70
N GLU A 123 3.84 0.92 -10.16
CA GLU A 123 3.30 0.00 -11.16
C GLU A 123 2.00 -0.65 -10.67
N HIS A 124 2.05 -1.28 -9.50
CA HIS A 124 0.94 -2.09 -8.99
C HIS A 124 -0.03 -1.29 -8.10
N GLY A 125 0.48 -0.37 -7.28
CA GLY A 125 -0.33 0.46 -6.37
C GLY A 125 -0.80 1.79 -6.98
N GLY A 126 -0.20 2.24 -8.09
CA GLY A 126 -0.58 3.49 -8.76
C GLY A 126 -0.17 4.77 -8.02
N VAL A 127 0.77 4.66 -7.07
CA VAL A 127 1.23 5.78 -6.26
C VAL A 127 2.74 5.94 -6.41
N ASP A 128 3.18 7.10 -6.89
CA ASP A 128 4.59 7.48 -6.93
C ASP A 128 4.95 8.38 -5.74
N LEU A 129 5.58 7.82 -4.71
CA LEU A 129 6.00 8.58 -3.53
C LEU A 129 7.14 9.57 -3.80
N LEU A 130 7.86 9.44 -4.92
CA LEU A 130 8.96 10.34 -5.27
C LEU A 130 8.48 11.63 -5.94
N SER A 131 7.35 11.56 -6.66
CA SER A 131 6.72 12.74 -7.26
C SER A 131 5.53 13.29 -6.45
N TYR A 132 4.85 12.44 -5.67
CA TYR A 132 3.68 12.84 -4.90
C TYR A 132 4.02 13.92 -3.87
N LYS A 133 3.26 15.02 -3.91
CA LYS A 133 3.32 16.11 -2.94
C LYS A 133 1.97 16.27 -2.27
N ARG A 134 1.99 16.33 -0.94
CA ARG A 134 0.80 16.67 -0.16
C ARG A 134 0.42 18.13 -0.42
N THR A 135 -0.88 18.43 -0.37
CA THR A 135 -1.39 19.81 -0.51
C THR A 135 -0.68 20.74 0.47
N GLY A 136 -0.10 21.82 -0.06
CA GLY A 136 0.62 22.82 0.73
C GLY A 136 2.09 22.49 1.02
N SER A 137 2.62 21.33 0.61
CA SER A 137 4.05 21.02 0.76
C SER A 137 4.86 21.33 -0.51
N GLY A 138 6.07 21.88 -0.32
CA GLY A 138 7.06 22.05 -1.39
C GLY A 138 7.86 20.78 -1.70
N ARG A 139 7.88 19.82 -0.77
CA ARG A 139 8.66 18.57 -0.83
C ARG A 139 7.79 17.40 -1.24
N ASN A 140 8.40 16.35 -1.79
CA ASN A 140 7.70 15.08 -1.99
C ASN A 140 7.48 14.38 -0.65
N ILE A 141 6.46 13.53 -0.58
CA ILE A 141 6.07 12.82 0.65
C ILE A 141 7.20 11.93 1.16
N TRP A 142 8.01 11.36 0.26
CA TRP A 142 9.14 10.52 0.63
C TRP A 142 10.23 11.27 1.41
N GLU A 143 10.57 12.50 1.02
CA GLU A 143 11.50 13.36 1.74
C GLU A 143 10.98 13.75 3.13
N GLU A 144 9.67 13.98 3.24
CA GLU A 144 9.04 14.24 4.54
C GLU A 144 9.11 13.01 5.45
N ILE A 145 8.79 11.82 4.92
CA ILE A 145 8.92 10.54 5.65
C ILE A 145 10.36 10.33 6.13
N LYS A 146 11.37 10.59 5.28
CA LYS A 146 12.80 10.52 5.68
C LYS A 146 13.14 11.49 6.80
N THR A 147 12.64 12.71 6.71
CA THR A 147 12.86 13.73 7.75
C THR A 147 12.27 13.26 9.08
N ILE A 148 11.04 12.73 9.05
CA ILE A 148 10.34 12.22 10.23
C ILE A 148 11.09 11.04 10.85
N ARG A 149 11.49 10.04 10.04
CA ARG A 149 12.27 8.88 10.50
C ARG A 149 13.59 9.32 11.16
N THR A 150 14.31 10.24 10.51
CA THR A 150 15.58 10.76 11.05
C THR A 150 15.35 11.42 12.41
N LYS A 151 14.36 12.31 12.53
CA LYS A 151 14.05 12.97 13.80
C LYS A 151 13.57 11.97 14.87
N ARG A 152 12.74 10.99 14.50
CA ARG A 152 12.30 9.90 15.39
C ARG A 152 13.47 9.14 15.98
N ASN A 153 14.48 8.81 15.16
CA ASN A 153 15.69 8.14 15.64
C ASN A 153 16.43 8.99 16.69
N HIS A 154 16.54 10.30 16.47
CA HIS A 154 17.18 11.20 17.45
C HIS A 154 16.36 11.34 18.74
N ILE A 155 15.03 11.38 18.65
CA ILE A 155 14.15 11.41 19.83
C ILE A 155 14.34 10.13 20.65
N VAL A 156 14.26 8.96 20.01
CA VAL A 156 14.30 7.66 20.69
C VAL A 156 15.70 7.33 21.22
N HIS A 157 16.75 7.63 20.46
CA HIS A 157 18.12 7.21 20.82
C HIS A 157 18.95 8.29 21.51
N ALA A 158 18.60 9.57 21.35
CA ALA A 158 19.35 10.70 21.92
C ALA A 158 18.49 11.60 22.82
N ALA A 159 17.27 11.16 23.18
CA ALA A 159 16.33 11.90 24.03
C ALA A 159 16.06 13.34 23.55
N GLN A 160 16.14 13.59 22.25
CA GLN A 160 15.74 14.87 21.68
C GLN A 160 14.23 15.08 21.81
N VAL A 161 13.82 16.35 21.74
CA VAL A 161 12.41 16.74 21.75
C VAL A 161 11.96 17.20 20.37
N ALA A 162 10.67 17.01 20.08
CA ALA A 162 10.02 17.55 18.88
C ALA A 162 9.33 18.88 19.20
N SER A 163 9.44 19.84 18.29
CA SER A 163 8.64 21.07 18.32
C SER A 163 7.19 20.80 17.91
N LYS A 164 6.29 21.76 18.16
CA LYS A 164 4.88 21.65 17.74
C LYS A 164 4.76 21.63 16.21
N GLU A 165 5.61 22.37 15.51
CA GLU A 165 5.65 22.47 14.06
C GLU A 165 6.16 21.16 13.44
N GLU A 166 7.24 20.59 13.99
CA GLU A 166 7.75 19.26 13.58
C GLU A 166 6.68 18.19 13.79
N THR A 167 5.95 18.27 14.91
CA THR A 167 4.86 17.34 15.25
C THR A 167 3.67 17.49 14.32
N ALA A 168 3.26 18.72 14.01
CA ALA A 168 2.19 18.99 13.06
C ALA A 168 2.53 18.43 11.67
N LEU A 169 3.76 18.62 11.20
CA LEU A 169 4.24 18.00 9.96
C LEU A 169 4.16 16.47 10.02
N ALA A 170 4.64 15.85 11.10
CA ALA A 170 4.61 14.40 11.25
C ALA A 170 3.17 13.85 11.22
N LEU A 171 2.25 14.52 11.90
CA LEU A 171 0.84 14.15 11.95
C LEU A 171 0.18 14.29 10.58
N ASP A 172 0.48 15.36 9.87
CA ASP A 172 -0.01 15.64 8.52
C ASP A 172 0.45 14.59 7.50
N VAL A 173 1.72 14.18 7.59
CA VAL A 173 2.28 13.11 6.75
C VAL A 173 1.62 11.77 7.09
N ALA A 174 1.52 11.42 8.37
CA ALA A 174 0.85 10.20 8.81
C ALA A 174 -0.61 10.13 8.33
N SER A 175 -1.34 11.23 8.48
CA SER A 175 -2.71 11.38 8.00
C SER A 175 -2.79 11.16 6.50
N ASN A 176 -1.90 11.79 5.72
CA ASN A 176 -1.93 11.65 4.26
C ASN A 176 -1.59 10.21 3.80
N VAL A 177 -0.64 9.53 4.45
CA VAL A 177 -0.33 8.14 4.12
C VAL A 177 -1.53 7.22 4.39
N ILE A 178 -2.19 7.37 5.54
CA ILE A 178 -3.28 6.47 5.97
C ILE A 178 -4.64 6.84 5.37
N GLU A 179 -4.94 8.13 5.24
CA GLU A 179 -6.27 8.64 4.87
C GLU A 179 -6.34 9.06 3.39
N THR A 180 -5.22 9.06 2.66
CA THR A 180 -5.20 9.40 1.22
C THR A 180 -4.50 8.33 0.39
N LEU A 181 -3.22 8.05 0.67
CA LEU A 181 -2.43 7.14 -0.16
C LEU A 181 -2.90 5.69 -0.05
N PHE A 182 -3.07 5.19 1.17
CA PHE A 182 -3.55 3.83 1.41
C PHE A 182 -4.94 3.58 0.77
N PRO A 183 -5.97 4.42 0.97
CA PRO A 183 -7.24 4.30 0.28
C PRO A 183 -7.11 4.29 -1.25
N SER A 184 -6.23 5.12 -1.81
CA SER A 184 -5.98 5.15 -3.26
C SER A 184 -5.44 3.82 -3.78
N VAL A 185 -4.50 3.20 -3.06
CA VAL A 185 -3.94 1.90 -3.43
C VAL A 185 -4.99 0.80 -3.32
N ILE A 186 -5.75 0.78 -2.22
CA ILE A 186 -6.82 -0.18 -1.97
C ILE A 186 -7.93 -0.08 -3.03
N ALA A 187 -8.31 1.13 -3.41
CA ALA A 187 -9.30 1.37 -4.47
C ALA A 187 -8.82 0.87 -5.84
N LYS A 188 -7.54 1.09 -6.20
CA LYS A 188 -6.96 0.55 -7.43
C LYS A 188 -7.02 -0.98 -7.48
N MET A 189 -6.99 -1.63 -6.32
CA MET A 189 -7.10 -3.09 -6.19
C MET A 189 -8.55 -3.60 -6.09
N GLY A 190 -9.55 -2.74 -6.27
CA GLY A 190 -10.97 -3.13 -6.24
C GLY A 190 -11.55 -3.31 -4.84
N PHE A 191 -10.89 -2.79 -3.81
CA PHE A 191 -11.35 -2.82 -2.43
C PHE A 191 -11.84 -1.45 -1.96
N HIS A 192 -12.51 -1.41 -0.82
CA HIS A 192 -12.83 -0.19 -0.09
C HIS A 192 -12.58 -0.38 1.41
N LEU A 193 -12.68 0.72 2.18
CA LEU A 193 -12.38 0.74 3.61
C LEU A 193 -13.64 1.06 4.43
N HIS A 194 -13.78 0.39 5.57
CA HIS A 194 -14.65 0.80 6.67
C HIS A 194 -13.81 1.31 7.84
N ASP A 195 -14.38 2.25 8.61
CA ASP A 195 -13.77 2.81 9.82
C ASP A 195 -12.37 3.43 9.59
N GLY A 196 -12.00 3.67 8.34
CA GLY A 196 -10.68 4.20 7.93
C GLY A 196 -9.55 3.17 7.82
N TYR A 197 -9.77 1.89 8.18
CA TYR A 197 -8.69 0.88 8.18
C TYR A 197 -9.11 -0.55 7.81
N LYS A 198 -10.39 -0.89 7.90
CA LYS A 198 -10.87 -2.27 7.67
C LYS A 198 -11.14 -2.48 6.18
N ILE A 199 -10.38 -3.38 5.57
CA ILE A 199 -10.47 -3.69 4.14
C ILE A 199 -11.72 -4.56 3.87
N CYS A 200 -12.44 -4.20 2.82
CA CYS A 200 -13.62 -4.91 2.36
C CYS A 200 -13.58 -5.14 0.85
N ALA A 201 -13.91 -6.37 0.46
CA ALA A 201 -13.98 -6.83 -0.93
C ALA A 201 -15.43 -6.97 -1.44
N ASP A 202 -16.41 -6.73 -0.56
CA ASP A 202 -17.81 -6.84 -0.94
C ASP A 202 -18.23 -5.60 -1.72
N TRP A 203 -18.34 -5.74 -3.04
CA TRP A 203 -18.75 -4.64 -3.92
C TRP A 203 -20.14 -4.10 -3.58
N LYS A 204 -21.02 -4.85 -2.89
CA LYS A 204 -22.34 -4.36 -2.47
C LYS A 204 -22.21 -3.32 -1.35
N CYS A 205 -21.23 -3.49 -0.47
CA CYS A 205 -21.07 -2.69 0.73
C CYS A 205 -20.70 -1.22 0.45
N GLN A 206 -20.14 -0.92 -0.72
CA GLN A 206 -19.89 0.48 -1.14
C GLN A 206 -21.18 1.28 -1.40
N TYR A 207 -22.33 0.60 -1.56
CA TYR A 207 -23.63 1.21 -1.83
C TYR A 207 -24.55 1.23 -0.62
N ASP A 208 -24.12 0.71 0.54
CA ASP A 208 -24.90 0.73 1.78
C ASP A 208 -25.20 2.19 2.17
N GLY A 209 -26.48 2.52 2.37
CA GLY A 209 -26.96 3.87 2.67
C GLY A 209 -27.13 4.78 1.44
N THR A 210 -26.89 4.29 0.22
CA THR A 210 -27.11 5.04 -1.02
C THR A 210 -28.47 4.70 -1.66
N PRO A 211 -29.02 5.55 -2.54
CA PRO A 211 -30.23 5.20 -3.29
C PRO A 211 -30.11 3.91 -4.12
N PHE A 212 -28.88 3.53 -4.49
CA PHE A 212 -28.57 2.29 -5.21
C PHE A 212 -28.69 1.03 -4.34
N GLU A 213 -28.66 1.14 -3.01
CA GLU A 213 -28.82 0.02 -2.08
C GLU A 213 -30.11 -0.77 -2.34
N ASN A 214 -31.21 -0.05 -2.59
CA ASN A 214 -32.53 -0.65 -2.80
C ASN A 214 -32.63 -1.41 -4.12
N ILE A 215 -31.78 -1.10 -5.11
CA ILE A 215 -31.75 -1.79 -6.40
C ILE A 215 -30.94 -3.09 -6.27
N ILE A 216 -29.89 -3.08 -5.45
CA ILE A 216 -28.95 -4.21 -5.28
C ILE A 216 -29.51 -5.28 -4.32
N LYS A 217 -30.40 -4.90 -3.39
CA LYS A 217 -31.05 -5.85 -2.46
C LYS A 217 -32.04 -6.80 -3.14
N ASP A 218 -32.54 -6.44 -4.32
CA ASP A 218 -33.48 -7.25 -5.12
C ASP A 218 -32.78 -8.16 -6.16
N THR A 219 -31.44 -8.23 -6.14
CA THR A 219 -30.60 -9.08 -7.03
C THR A 219 -29.59 -9.95 -6.26
#